data_AF-A0A967WTF1-F1
#
_entry.id   AF-A0A967WTF1-F1
#
_cell.length_a   1.000
_cell.length_b   1.000
_cell.length_c   1.000
_cell.angle_alpha   90.00
_cell.angle_beta   90.00
_cell.angle_gamma   90.00
#
_symmetry.space_group_name_H-M   'P 1'
#
loop_
_entity.id
_entity.type
_entity.pdbx_description
1 polymer ?
#
loop_
_entity_poly.entity_id
_entity_poly.type
_entity_poly.pdbx_seq_one_letter_code
_entity_poly.pdbx_strand_id
1 'polypeptide(L)'
;REAEEQIYAAPDLPPVNWLPADLQGALEMAGFEDARIGEHAQEADVLVSPDTIGNWFAMEEYRERPSYAQHLLRTMAAEELAQVRALYERQLGGQTVRWRTRIAFVFGHKPGET
;
A
#
# COMPACT_ATOMS: atom_id res chain seq x y z
N ARG A 1 -9.96 8.45 12.32
CA ARG A 1 -10.56 7.55 11.31
C ARG A 1 -10.56 8.20 9.93
N GLU A 2 -11.07 9.43 9.78
CA GLU A 2 -11.13 10.14 8.49
C GLU A 2 -9.77 10.31 7.78
N ALA A 3 -8.69 10.63 8.51
CA ALA A 3 -7.36 10.80 7.94
C ALA A 3 -6.82 9.55 7.21
N GLU A 4 -7.14 8.35 7.70
CA GLU A 4 -6.71 7.09 7.09
C GLU A 4 -7.59 6.73 5.88
N GLU A 5 -8.89 7.00 5.96
CA GLU A 5 -9.83 6.76 4.86
C GLU A 5 -9.46 7.58 3.61
N GLN A 6 -8.88 8.77 3.79
CA GLN A 6 -8.36 9.59 2.69
C GLN A 6 -7.20 8.93 1.94
N ILE A 7 -6.39 8.09 2.59
CA ILE A 7 -5.32 7.34 1.92
C ILE A 7 -5.91 6.40 0.86
N TYR A 8 -7.03 5.73 1.18
CA TYR A 8 -7.68 4.79 0.28
C TYR A 8 -8.55 5.46 -0.80
N ALA A 9 -9.03 6.68 -0.54
CA ALA A 9 -9.89 7.44 -1.45
C ALA A 9 -9.12 8.35 -2.42
N ALA A 10 -7.85 8.64 -2.16
CA ALA A 10 -7.06 9.58 -2.95
C ALA A 10 -6.67 8.98 -4.33
N PRO A 11 -7.15 9.54 -5.45
CA PRO A 11 -6.88 9.03 -6.80
C PRO A 11 -5.47 9.34 -7.31
N ASP A 12 -4.76 10.25 -6.65
CA ASP A 12 -3.40 10.73 -6.97
C ASP A 12 -2.29 10.00 -6.20
N LEU A 13 -2.64 9.13 -5.25
CA LEU A 13 -1.65 8.30 -4.57
C LEU A 13 -1.28 7.08 -5.44
N PRO A 14 0.02 6.74 -5.58
CA PRO A 14 0.45 5.48 -6.14
C PRO A 14 -0.28 4.33 -5.43
N PRO A 15 -0.70 3.29 -6.15
CA PRO A 15 -2.07 2.83 -6.00
C PRO A 15 -2.24 1.86 -4.84
N VAL A 16 -2.62 2.43 -3.71
CA VAL A 16 -3.07 1.69 -2.52
C VAL A 16 -4.47 1.08 -2.69
N ASN A 17 -5.18 1.43 -3.77
CA ASN A 17 -6.58 1.05 -4.03
C ASN A 17 -6.82 0.42 -5.41
N TRP A 18 -5.79 0.11 -6.20
CA TRP A 18 -6.01 -0.48 -7.52
C TRP A 18 -6.70 -1.83 -7.44
N LEU A 19 -7.69 -1.97 -8.31
CA LEU A 19 -8.36 -3.20 -8.67
C LEU A 19 -7.71 -3.79 -9.93
N PRO A 20 -7.93 -5.08 -10.21
CA PRO A 20 -7.45 -5.71 -11.45
C PRO A 20 -7.88 -4.94 -12.71
N ALA A 21 -9.08 -4.37 -12.73
CA ALA A 21 -9.56 -3.58 -13.87
C ALA A 21 -8.74 -2.30 -14.12
N ASP A 22 -8.26 -1.65 -13.05
CA ASP A 22 -7.43 -0.45 -13.17
C ASP A 22 -6.08 -0.79 -13.81
N LEU A 23 -5.49 -1.93 -13.41
CA LEU A 23 -4.25 -2.46 -13.99
C LEU A 23 -4.44 -2.84 -15.47
N GLN A 24 -5.55 -3.48 -15.80
CA GLN A 24 -5.85 -3.85 -17.19
C GLN A 24 -6.00 -2.62 -18.08
N GLY A 25 -6.79 -1.63 -17.64
CA GLY A 25 -6.96 -0.38 -18.38
C GLY A 25 -5.64 0.38 -18.54
N ALA A 26 -4.76 0.37 -17.53
CA ALA A 26 -3.43 0.97 -17.62
C ALA A 26 -2.55 0.29 -18.68
N LEU A 27 -2.60 -1.04 -18.80
CA LEU A 27 -1.89 -1.77 -19.86
C LEU A 27 -2.42 -1.46 -21.25
N GLU A 28 -3.74 -1.43 -21.42
CA GLU A 28 -4.40 -1.11 -22.69
C GLU A 28 -4.07 0.33 -23.14
N MET A 29 -4.10 1.29 -22.22
CA MET A 29 -3.68 2.68 -22.49
C MET A 29 -2.20 2.78 -22.86
N ALA A 30 -1.35 1.91 -22.32
CA ALA A 30 0.07 1.82 -22.67
C ALA A 30 0.29 1.11 -24.02
N GLY A 31 -0.76 0.63 -24.67
CA GLY A 31 -0.72 0.01 -26.00
C GLY A 31 -0.42 -1.48 -26.00
N PHE A 32 -0.56 -2.17 -24.86
CA PHE A 32 -0.49 -3.63 -24.83
C PHE A 32 -1.81 -4.24 -25.33
N GLU A 33 -1.69 -5.28 -26.15
CA GLU A 33 -2.80 -6.09 -26.63
C GLU A 33 -3.00 -7.35 -25.77
N ASP A 34 -4.22 -7.88 -25.77
CA ASP A 34 -4.64 -9.05 -24.98
C ASP A 34 -4.22 -8.99 -23.50
N ALA A 35 -4.36 -7.81 -22.88
CA ALA A 35 -4.02 -7.61 -21.48
C ALA A 35 -4.85 -8.54 -20.57
N ARG A 36 -4.17 -9.30 -19.70
CA ARG A 36 -4.79 -10.21 -18.72
C ARG A 36 -4.16 -10.02 -17.36
N ILE A 37 -5.01 -10.03 -16.33
CA ILE A 37 -4.61 -9.93 -14.95
C ILE A 37 -4.90 -11.25 -14.25
N GLY A 38 -3.87 -11.90 -13.73
CA GLY A 38 -4.00 -13.01 -12.79
C GLY A 38 -3.88 -12.50 -11.36
N GLU A 39 -4.73 -12.97 -10.46
CA GLU A 39 -4.60 -12.68 -9.03
C GLU A 39 -4.15 -13.92 -8.27
N HIS A 40 -3.19 -13.75 -7.36
CA HIS A 40 -2.80 -14.77 -6.41
C HIS A 40 -2.90 -14.21 -4.99
N ALA A 41 -3.62 -14.93 -4.14
CA ALA A 41 -3.65 -14.64 -2.71
C ALA A 41 -2.62 -15.50 -2.00
N GLN A 42 -1.75 -14.84 -1.25
CA GLN A 42 -0.81 -15.49 -0.35
C GLN A 42 -1.18 -15.13 1.08
N GLU A 43 -1.07 -16.10 1.98
CA GLU A 43 -1.16 -15.86 3.40
C GLU A 43 0.08 -16.37 4.11
N ALA A 44 0.59 -15.57 5.03
CA ALA A 44 1.77 -15.90 5.83
C ALA A 44 1.62 -15.34 7.24
N ASP A 45 2.27 -16.00 8.19
CA ASP A 45 2.36 -15.49 9.54
C ASP A 45 3.55 -14.54 9.60
N VAL A 46 3.31 -13.28 9.93
CA VAL A 46 4.31 -12.21 9.90
C VAL A 46 4.46 -11.63 11.30
N LEU A 47 5.69 -11.62 11.80
CA LEU A 47 6.04 -10.91 13.03
C LEU A 47 6.07 -9.40 12.76
N VAL A 48 5.20 -8.65 13.43
CA VAL A 48 5.24 -7.19 13.40
C VAL A 48 6.32 -6.74 14.41
N SER A 49 7.54 -6.58 13.92
CA SER A 49 8.66 -6.10 14.75
C SER A 49 8.51 -4.61 15.08
N PRO A 50 9.18 -4.12 16.14
CA PRO A 50 9.29 -2.68 16.40
C PRO A 50 9.83 -1.91 15.18
N ASP A 51 10.78 -2.48 14.43
CA ASP A 51 11.31 -1.85 13.21
C ASP A 51 10.26 -1.73 12.10
N THR A 52 9.35 -2.71 11.99
CA THR A 52 8.24 -2.66 11.03
C THR A 52 7.35 -1.47 11.32
N ILE A 53 6.99 -1.27 12.60
CA ILE A 53 6.20 -0.12 13.03
C ILE A 53 7.01 1.17 12.85
N GLY A 54 8.30 1.16 13.21
CA GLY A 54 9.21 2.29 13.00
C GLY A 54 9.21 2.78 11.55
N ASN A 55 9.28 1.87 10.58
CA ASN A 55 9.22 2.20 9.16
C ASN A 55 7.88 2.81 8.73
N TRP A 56 6.75 2.36 9.30
CA TRP A 56 5.44 2.97 9.04
C TRP A 56 5.36 4.41 9.56
N PHE A 57 6.07 4.71 10.64
CA PHE A 57 6.09 6.03 11.27
C PHE A 57 7.35 6.87 10.95
N ALA A 58 8.17 6.44 10.00
CA ALA A 58 9.38 7.16 9.59
C ALA A 58 9.04 8.52 8.96
N MET A 59 9.79 9.55 9.35
CA MET A 59 9.59 10.95 8.94
C MET A 59 10.66 11.48 7.98
N GLU A 60 11.46 10.60 7.39
CA GLU A 60 12.51 10.98 6.45
C GLU A 60 11.94 11.79 5.28
N GLU A 61 12.55 12.93 4.98
CA GLU A 61 12.09 13.87 3.95
C GLU A 61 12.34 13.35 2.52
N TYR A 62 13.37 12.52 2.33
CA TYR A 62 13.79 12.02 1.02
C TYR A 62 13.39 10.57 0.81
N ARG A 63 12.20 10.39 0.24
CA ARG A 63 11.60 9.09 -0.02
C ARG A 63 10.70 9.19 -1.23
N GLU A 64 10.75 8.18 -2.09
CA GLU A 64 9.95 8.15 -3.32
C GLU A 64 8.44 8.14 -3.04
N ARG A 65 8.02 7.60 -1.88
CA ARG A 65 6.61 7.53 -1.47
C ARG A 65 6.45 7.91 0.00
N PRO A 66 5.52 8.80 0.39
CA PRO A 66 5.33 9.20 1.80
C PRO A 66 4.94 8.03 2.72
N SER A 67 5.18 8.16 4.04
CA SER A 67 4.85 7.09 5.00
C SER A 67 3.40 7.16 5.35
N TYR A 68 2.91 6.09 5.97
CA TYR A 68 1.66 6.14 6.70
C TYR A 68 1.59 7.37 7.62
N ALA A 69 2.63 7.64 8.39
CA ALA A 69 2.63 8.80 9.28
C ALA A 69 2.71 10.16 8.56
N GLN A 70 3.50 10.30 7.50
CA GLN A 70 3.48 11.54 6.69
C GLN A 70 2.15 11.74 5.98
N HIS A 71 1.45 10.68 5.60
CA HIS A 71 0.09 10.77 5.06
C HIS A 71 -0.89 11.26 6.13
N LEU A 72 -0.88 10.64 7.32
CA LEU A 72 -1.76 11.06 8.42
C LEU A 72 -1.55 12.51 8.82
N LEU A 73 -0.29 12.99 8.90
CA LEU A 73 0.03 14.37 9.25
C LEU A 73 -0.52 15.44 8.29
N ARG A 74 -0.98 15.05 7.09
CA ARG A 74 -1.64 16.00 6.19
C ARG A 74 -2.95 16.55 6.77
N THR A 75 -3.60 15.78 7.65
CA THR A 75 -4.92 16.11 8.21
C THR A 75 -5.05 15.83 9.71
N MET A 76 -4.03 15.28 10.34
CA MET A 76 -4.00 14.91 11.76
C MET A 76 -2.88 15.67 12.48
N ALA A 77 -3.11 16.05 13.74
CA ALA A 77 -2.08 16.71 14.55
C ALA A 77 -0.95 15.74 14.95
N ALA A 78 0.24 16.26 15.23
CA ALA A 78 1.39 15.44 15.61
C ALA A 78 1.16 14.69 16.93
N GLU A 79 0.43 15.28 17.87
CA GLU A 79 0.07 14.66 19.15
C GLU A 79 -0.89 13.48 18.96
N GLU A 80 -1.81 13.57 18.01
CA GLU A 80 -2.71 12.48 17.65
C GLU A 80 -1.96 11.35 16.96
N LEU A 81 -1.04 11.68 16.04
CA LEU A 81 -0.16 10.70 15.40
C LEU A 81 0.66 9.93 16.45
N ALA A 82 1.20 10.61 17.47
CA ALA A 82 1.95 9.97 18.55
C ALA A 82 1.08 8.95 19.32
N GLN A 83 -0.20 9.26 19.55
CA GLN A 83 -1.14 8.33 20.17
C GLN A 83 -1.42 7.11 19.29
N VAL A 84 -1.57 7.32 17.97
CA VAL A 84 -1.74 6.23 17.00
C VAL A 84 -0.50 5.33 17.00
N ARG A 85 0.70 5.90 16.95
CA ARG A 85 1.95 5.14 17.02
C ARG A 85 2.03 4.30 18.30
N ALA A 86 1.76 4.89 19.45
CA ALA A 86 1.79 4.19 20.74
C ALA A 86 0.75 3.05 20.81
N LEU A 87 -0.40 3.22 20.15
CA LEU A 87 -1.41 2.17 20.03
C LEU A 87 -0.88 0.98 19.20
N TYR A 88 -0.26 1.25 18.05
CA TYR A 88 0.33 0.24 17.18
C TYR A 88 1.45 -0.51 17.91
N GLU A 89 2.37 0.19 18.56
CA GLU A 89 3.46 -0.42 19.33
C GLU A 89 2.92 -1.32 20.45
N ARG A 90 1.89 -0.90 21.17
CA ARG A 90 1.28 -1.68 22.24
C ARG A 90 0.49 -2.90 21.76
N GLN A 91 -0.23 -2.77 20.64
CA GLN A 91 -1.17 -3.79 20.20
C GLN A 91 -0.61 -4.73 19.14
N LEU A 92 0.38 -4.31 18.36
CA LEU A 92 0.94 -5.11 17.27
C LEU A 92 2.42 -5.41 17.48
N GLY A 93 3.15 -4.58 18.24
CA GLY A 93 4.57 -4.78 18.48
C GLY A 93 4.87 -6.16 19.07
N GLY A 94 5.71 -6.94 18.38
CA GLY A 94 6.08 -8.29 18.77
C GLY A 94 5.00 -9.35 18.54
N GLN A 95 3.86 -9.00 17.94
CA GLN A 95 2.82 -9.97 17.61
C GLN A 95 3.07 -10.58 16.23
N THR A 96 2.83 -11.89 16.14
CA THR A 96 2.71 -12.58 14.86
C THR A 96 1.26 -12.51 14.40
N VAL A 97 1.02 -11.88 13.26
CA VAL A 97 -0.31 -11.73 12.67
C VAL A 97 -0.44 -12.60 11.43
N ARG A 98 -1.66 -13.08 11.17
CA ARG A 98 -1.98 -13.71 9.89
C ARG A 98 -2.09 -12.61 8.84
N TRP A 99 -1.08 -12.51 7.98
CA TRP A 99 -1.02 -11.51 6.93
C TRP A 99 -1.52 -12.09 5.60
N ARG A 100 -2.40 -11.36 4.92
CA ARG A 100 -2.89 -11.73 3.59
C ARG A 100 -2.43 -10.71 2.57
N THR A 101 -1.66 -11.17 1.58
CA THR A 101 -1.21 -10.36 0.46
C THR A 101 -1.96 -10.80 -0.79
N ARG A 102 -2.37 -9.85 -1.63
CA ARG A 102 -2.84 -10.15 -2.98
C ARG A 102 -1.81 -9.62 -3.99
N ILE A 103 -1.38 -10.50 -4.87
CA ILE A 103 -0.38 -10.23 -5.90
C ILE A 103 -1.11 -10.29 -7.25
N ALA A 104 -1.00 -9.22 -8.03
CA ALA A 104 -1.48 -9.19 -9.41
C ALA A 104 -0.32 -9.50 -10.36
N PHE A 105 -0.52 -10.47 -11.25
CA PHE A 105 0.35 -10.78 -12.36
C PHE A 105 -0.27 -10.20 -13.64
N VAL A 106 0.53 -9.46 -14.38
CA VAL A 106 0.12 -8.77 -15.60
C VAL A 106 0.73 -9.46 -16.82
N PHE A 107 -0.11 -9.77 -17.79
CA PHE A 107 0.27 -10.36 -19.07
C PHE A 107 -0.30 -9.51 -20.19
N GLY A 108 0.45 -9.37 -21.28
CA GLY A 108 0.05 -8.68 -22.49
C GLY A 108 1.19 -8.75 -23.50
N HIS A 109 0.90 -8.48 -24.76
CA HIS A 109 1.94 -8.40 -25.79
C HIS A 109 1.95 -7.01 -26.43
N LYS A 110 3.12 -6.64 -26.94
CA LYS A 110 3.27 -5.38 -27.64
C LYS A 110 2.93 -5.61 -29.12
N PRO A 111 2.16 -4.72 -29.77
CA PRO A 111 1.84 -4.86 -31.18
C PRO A 111 3.12 -5.03 -32.02
N GLY A 112 3.22 -6.14 -32.75
CA GLY A 112 4.34 -6.44 -33.65
C GLY A 112 5.49 -7.29 -33.09
N GLU A 113 5.44 -7.71 -31.83
CA GLU A 113 6.33 -8.75 -31.29
C GLU A 113 5.57 -10.08 -31.25
N THR A 114 5.91 -11.00 -32.16
CA THR A 114 5.45 -12.41 -32.16
C THR A 114 6.50 -13.30 -31.51
#